data_AF-A0A1S7P336-F1
#
_entry.id   AF-A0A1S7P336-F1
#
_cell.length_a   1.000
_cell.length_b   1.000
_cell.length_c   1.000
_cell.angle_alpha   90.00
_cell.angle_beta   90.00
_cell.angle_gamma   90.00
#
_symmetry.space_group_name_H-M   'P 1'
#
loop_
_entity.id
_entity.type
_entity.pdbx_description
1 polymer ?
#
loop_
_entity_poly.entity_id
_entity_poly.type
_entity_poly.pdbx_seq_one_letter_code
_entity_poly.pdbx_strand_id
1 'polypeptide(L)' 'MKPPLTAARFDKLAEGHTRPSGNSTKIIWTLNGIARRIGTGSDFIRDTLAKQPDSPIKQLGGRFYCFEDDLIAFLRGRSE' A
#
# COMPACT_ATOMS: atom_id res chain seq x y z
N MET A 1 14.26 -17.78 30.69
CA MET A 1 14.93 -18.48 29.57
C MET A 1 13.89 -18.75 28.48
N LYS A 2 14.10 -18.31 27.24
CA LYS A 2 13.18 -18.69 26.14
C LYS A 2 13.47 -20.15 25.76
N PRO A 3 12.44 -20.99 25.56
CA PRO A 3 12.67 -22.38 25.15
C PRO A 3 13.40 -22.45 23.80
N PRO A 4 14.16 -23.52 23.52
CA PRO A 4 14.85 -23.70 22.25
C PRO A 4 13.86 -23.77 21.08
N LEU A 5 14.24 -23.17 19.94
CA LEU A 5 13.45 -23.18 18.72
C LEU A 5 13.56 -24.56 18.06
N THR A 6 12.54 -25.40 18.27
CA THR A 6 12.43 -26.71 17.59
C THR A 6 11.77 -26.55 16.23
N ALA A 7 11.98 -27.51 15.32
CA ALA A 7 11.37 -27.50 13.99
C ALA A 7 9.84 -27.35 14.05
N ALA A 8 9.16 -28.18 14.85
CA ALA A 8 7.71 -28.09 15.05
C ALA A 8 7.24 -26.73 15.61
N ARG A 9 8.07 -26.05 16.41
CA ARG A 9 7.77 -24.71 16.92
C ARG A 9 8.00 -23.64 15.87
N PHE A 10 8.99 -23.82 15.01
CA PHE A 10 9.21 -22.98 13.84
C PHE A 10 8.05 -23.11 12.85
N ASP A 11 7.63 -24.33 12.53
CA ASP A 11 6.49 -24.59 11.63
C ASP A 11 5.21 -23.93 12.16
N LYS A 12 4.94 -24.07 13.46
CA LYS A 12 3.80 -23.39 14.11
C LYS A 12 3.91 -21.86 14.10
N LEU A 13 5.12 -21.31 14.20
CA LEU A 13 5.35 -19.88 14.03
C LEU A 13 5.11 -19.46 12.57
N ALA A 14 5.57 -20.26 11.60
CA ALA A 14 5.42 -20.01 10.18
C ALA A 14 3.97 -20.17 9.68
N GLU A 15 3.19 -21.10 10.25
CA GLU A 15 1.76 -21.28 10.00
C GLU A 15 0.95 -20.06 10.43
N GLY A 16 1.34 -19.42 11.54
CA GLY A 16 0.78 -18.14 11.99
C GLY A 16 1.21 -16.93 11.14
N HIS A 17 2.18 -17.09 10.24
CA HIS A 17 2.58 -16.12 9.22
C HIS A 17 1.95 -16.49 7.86
N THR A 18 0.68 -16.89 7.86
CA THR A 18 -0.16 -17.03 6.67
C THR A 18 -0.42 -15.64 6.07
N ARG A 19 0.64 -15.05 5.50
CA ARG A 19 0.75 -13.64 5.09
C ARG A 19 0.52 -12.70 6.28
N PRO A 20 1.16 -11.53 6.35
CA PRO A 20 0.68 -10.52 7.28
C PRO A 20 -0.80 -10.28 6.94
N SER A 21 -1.72 -10.68 7.82
CA SER A 21 -3.15 -10.36 7.70
C SER A 21 -3.42 -8.90 8.07
N GLY A 22 -2.46 -8.03 7.75
CA GLY A 22 -2.57 -6.59 7.80
C GLY A 22 -1.84 -6.10 6.56
N ASN A 23 -2.60 -5.58 5.60
CA ASN A 23 -2.15 -4.79 4.46
C ASN A 23 -0.68 -5.00 4.09
N SER A 24 -0.37 -5.97 3.23
CA SER A 24 0.81 -5.79 2.36
C SER A 24 0.43 -4.74 1.30
N THR A 25 0.10 -3.53 1.74
CA THR A 25 -0.26 -2.42 0.87
C THR A 25 0.97 -2.13 0.03
N LYS A 26 0.99 -2.67 -1.17
CA LYS A 26 2.06 -2.43 -2.11
C LYS A 26 2.20 -0.93 -2.28
N ILE A 27 3.38 -0.41 -1.96
CA ILE A 27 3.68 1.00 -2.20
C ILE A 27 3.88 1.17 -3.70
N ILE A 28 3.09 2.06 -4.29
CA ILE A 28 3.26 2.46 -5.68
C ILE A 28 4.02 3.77 -5.68
N TRP A 29 5.24 3.72 -6.22
CA TRP A 29 6.08 4.89 -6.40
C TRP A 29 5.83 5.53 -7.76
N THR A 30 6.07 6.85 -7.80
CA THR A 30 6.01 7.72 -8.97
C THR A 30 4.60 7.95 -9.52
N LEU A 31 4.39 9.12 -10.13
CA LEU A 31 3.13 9.47 -10.79
C LEU A 31 2.77 8.46 -11.89
N ASN A 32 3.76 8.00 -12.67
CA ASN A 32 3.55 7.02 -13.74
C ASN A 32 3.14 5.65 -13.20
N GLY A 33 3.69 5.21 -12.07
CA GLY A 33 3.31 3.97 -11.42
C GLY A 33 1.85 4.00 -10.96
N ILE A 34 1.45 5.09 -10.31
CA ILE A 34 0.08 5.31 -9.82
C ILE A 34 -0.89 5.38 -11.01
N ALA A 35 -0.55 6.17 -12.03
CA ALA A 35 -1.38 6.36 -13.23
C ALA A 35 -1.64 5.05 -13.97
N ARG A 36 -0.60 4.21 -14.18
CA ARG A 36 -0.75 2.89 -14.80
C ARG A 36 -1.67 1.97 -14.00
N ARG A 37 -1.66 2.08 -12.68
CA ARG A 37 -2.47 1.21 -11.82
C ARG A 37 -3.97 1.44 -11.99
N ILE A 38 -4.37 2.67 -12.29
CA ILE A 38 -5.78 3.08 -12.41
C ILE A 38 -6.18 3.45 -13.85
N GLY A 39 -5.27 3.27 -14.82
CA GLY A 39 -5.54 3.47 -16.23
C GLY A 39 -5.64 4.94 -16.66
N THR A 40 -4.88 5.85 -16.04
CA THR A 40 -4.94 7.30 -16.33
C THR A 40 -3.58 7.86 -16.75
N GLY A 41 -3.53 9.17 -17.02
CA GLY A 41 -2.28 9.92 -17.22
C GLY A 41 -1.66 10.41 -15.89
N SER A 42 -0.34 10.67 -15.90
CA SER A 42 0.39 11.19 -14.72
C SER A 42 -0.02 12.60 -14.32
N ASP A 43 -0.43 13.43 -15.27
CA ASP A 43 -0.90 14.79 -14.99
C ASP A 43 -2.20 14.76 -14.18
N PHE A 44 -3.10 13.81 -14.45
CA PHE A 44 -4.31 13.61 -13.64
C PHE A 44 -3.97 13.27 -12.18
N ILE A 45 -2.95 12.44 -11.95
CA ILE A 45 -2.49 12.10 -10.60
C ILE A 45 -1.98 13.36 -9.88
N ARG A 46 -1.09 14.13 -10.52
CA ARG A 46 -0.47 15.32 -9.92
C ARG A 46 -1.46 16.47 -9.74
N ASP A 47 -2.23 16.76 -10.77
CA ASP A 47 -2.99 18.00 -10.86
C ASP A 47 -4.42 17.86 -10.36
N THR A 48 -4.92 16.62 -10.25
CA THR A 48 -6.27 16.33 -9.75
C THR A 48 -6.22 15.49 -8.47
N LEU A 49 -5.82 14.22 -8.54
CA LEU A 49 -5.97 13.32 -7.40
C LEU A 49 -5.13 13.75 -6.19
N ALA A 50 -3.88 14.17 -6.38
CA ALA A 50 -3.02 14.62 -5.29
C ALA A 50 -3.50 15.89 -4.58
N LYS A 51 -4.44 16.63 -5.19
CA LYS A 51 -5.02 17.86 -4.64
C LYS A 51 -6.41 17.67 -4.04
N GLN A 52 -7.00 16.49 -4.21
CA GLN A 52 -8.30 16.17 -3.62
C GLN A 52 -8.16 16.09 -2.09
N PRO A 53 -9.17 16.58 -1.34
CA PRO A 53 -9.29 16.26 0.09
C PRO A 53 -9.24 14.75 0.30
N ASP A 54 -8.58 14.33 1.38
CA ASP A 54 -8.45 12.92 1.78
C ASP A 54 -7.78 12.00 0.74
N SER A 55 -7.05 12.58 -0.22
CA SER A 55 -6.29 11.81 -1.19
C SER A 55 -5.20 10.97 -0.50
N PRO A 56 -5.07 9.68 -0.84
CA PRO A 56 -4.01 8.82 -0.29
C PRO A 56 -2.64 9.08 -0.94
N ILE A 57 -2.55 10.00 -1.91
CA ILE A 57 -1.31 10.34 -2.61
C ILE A 57 -0.47 11.26 -1.74
N LYS A 58 0.76 10.84 -1.45
CA LYS A 58 1.72 11.55 -0.61
C LYS A 58 2.99 11.86 -1.40
N GLN A 59 3.77 12.84 -0.93
CA GLN A 59 5.05 13.20 -1.51
C GLN A 59 6.19 12.98 -0.49
N LEU A 60 7.26 12.30 -0.91
CA LEU A 60 8.47 12.10 -0.11
C LEU A 60 9.70 12.35 -1.00
N GLY A 61 10.56 13.29 -0.59
CA GLY A 61 11.79 13.61 -1.33
C GLY A 61 11.54 13.99 -2.79
N GLY A 62 10.46 14.74 -3.06
CA GLY A 62 10.05 15.14 -4.41
C GLY A 62 9.34 14.06 -5.23
N ARG A 63 9.29 12.80 -4.77
CA ARG A 63 8.59 11.71 -5.45
C ARG A 63 7.21 11.48 -4.86
N PHE A 64 6.24 11.25 -5.73
CA PHE A 64 4.89 10.87 -5.32
C PHE A 64 4.81 9.36 -5.03
N TYR A 65 4.01 9.00 -4.05
CA TYR A 65 3.70 7.61 -3.73
C TYR A 65 2.30 7.48 -3.13
N CYS A 66 1.74 6.27 -3.16
CA CYS A 66 0.59 5.89 -2.37
C CYS A 66 0.65 4.41 -2.03
N PHE A 67 -0.14 3.99 -1.05
CA PHE A 67 -0.43 2.59 -0.81
C PHE A 67 -1.54 2.15 -1.77
N GLU A 68 -1.39 0.98 -2.38
CA GLU A 68 -2.33 0.51 -3.39
C GLU A 68 -3.75 0.35 -2.84
N ASP A 69 -3.93 -0.23 -1.64
CA ASP A 69 -5.27 -0.46 -1.09
C ASP A 69 -5.95 0.86 -0.71
N ASP A 70 -5.21 1.83 -0.15
CA ASP A 70 -5.74 3.16 0.15
C ASP A 70 -6.20 3.86 -1.14
N LEU A 71 -5.45 3.74 -2.22
CA LEU A 71 -5.83 4.27 -3.53
C LEU A 71 -7.13 3.62 -4.04
N ILE A 72 -7.25 2.30 -3.93
CA ILE A 72 -8.45 1.58 -4.36
C ILE A 72 -9.65 1.89 -3.44
N ALA A 73 -9.44 2.02 -2.13
CA ALA A 73 -10.48 2.38 -1.16
C ALA A 73 -11.02 3.80 -1.43
N PHE A 74 -10.12 4.76 -1.63
CA PHE A 74 -10.44 6.13 -2.01
C PHE A 74 -11.29 6.17 -3.30
N LEU A 75 -10.87 5.46 -4.35
CA LEU A 75 -11.61 5.41 -5.62
C LEU A 75 -12.96 4.71 -5.54
N ARG A 76 -13.16 3.83 -4.55
CA ARG A 76 -14.46 3.19 -4.26
C ARG A 76 -15.39 4.08 -3.44
N GLY A 77 -14.95 5.24 -2.99
CA GLY A 77 -15.72 6.14 -2.14
C GLY A 77 -15.83 5.68 -0.67
N ARG A 78 -14.94 4.79 -0.21
CA ARG A 78 -14.81 4.45 1.21
C ARG A 78 -13.69 5.29 1.82
N SER A 79 -14.05 6.46 2.31
CA SER A 79 -13.24 7.20 3.27
C SER A 79 -13.68 6.73 4.66
N GLU A 80 -12.85 5.98 5.38
CA GLU A 80 -13.08 5.64 6.79
C GLU A 80 -12.75 6.83 7.71
#